data_AF-A0A662YKE5-F1
#
_entry.id   AF-A0A662YKE5-F1
#
_cell.length_a   1.000
_cell.length_b   1.000
_cell.length_c   1.000
_cell.angle_alpha   90.00
_cell.angle_beta   90.00
_cell.angle_gamma   90.00
#
_symmetry.space_group_name_H-M   'P 1'
#
loop_
_entity.id
_entity.type
_entity.pdbx_description
1 polymer ?
#
loop_
_entity_poly.entity_id
_entity_poly.type
_entity_poly.pdbx_seq_one_letter_code
_entity_poly.pdbx_strand_id
1 'polypeptide(L)'
;MITMVIQFSILIMLHSALVLITTAEDYKCLPLVLRKTCCWINETYLARNVIIFASILINFLGAVINILWCDFDKSTTFRNQTFNASASIPDICFYPEYFVFTGILAMVTCAVFLRLNSVLKLAVLLIMITIYSLLTETIYTSLFVRYDSFHHNADKDFLGTKETSLLLMGMFLLAVFYHGQQLEYTARLDFLWRVQAKEEINEMKELREHNENMLRNILPSHVARHFLEKDRDNEELYSQSYDAVGVMFASIPGFADFYSQTEMNNQGVECLRLLNEIIADFDELLGEERFQDIEKIKTIGSTYMAVSGLSPEKQLCQLHALTHQEIPFFTSTVPQ
;
A
#
# COMPACT_ATOMS: atom_id res chain seq x y z
N MET A 1 -44.88 15.72 -13.39
CA MET A 1 -44.24 15.52 -12.06
C MET A 1 -44.05 14.04 -11.67
N ILE A 2 -45.08 13.19 -11.59
CA ILE A 2 -44.94 11.77 -11.14
C ILE A 2 -44.01 10.95 -12.05
N THR A 3 -44.11 11.09 -13.37
CA THR A 3 -43.25 10.41 -14.35
C THR A 3 -41.78 10.82 -14.22
N MET A 4 -41.51 12.11 -14.00
CA MET A 4 -40.16 12.63 -13.74
C MET A 4 -39.57 12.02 -12.47
N VAL A 5 -40.33 12.00 -11.37
CA VAL A 5 -39.87 11.41 -10.10
C VAL A 5 -39.52 9.93 -10.26
N ILE A 6 -40.37 9.15 -10.95
CA ILE A 6 -40.11 7.72 -11.21
C ILE A 6 -38.84 7.55 -12.05
N GLN A 7 -38.66 8.33 -13.11
CA GLN A 7 -37.48 8.27 -13.95
C GLN A 7 -36.20 8.62 -13.18
N PHE A 8 -36.23 9.66 -12.34
CA PHE A 8 -35.12 10.05 -11.48
C PHE A 8 -34.79 8.98 -10.46
N SER A 9 -35.80 8.40 -9.79
CA SER A 9 -35.58 7.31 -8.83
C SER A 9 -34.91 6.11 -9.49
N ILE A 10 -35.31 5.73 -10.71
CA ILE A 10 -34.70 4.60 -11.43
C ILE A 10 -33.24 4.92 -11.81
N LEU A 11 -32.98 6.11 -12.35
CA LEU A 11 -31.63 6.51 -12.76
C LEU A 11 -30.67 6.62 -11.56
N ILE A 12 -31.14 7.18 -10.44
CA ILE A 12 -30.35 7.29 -9.20
C ILE A 12 -30.07 5.90 -8.63
N MET A 13 -31.06 5.00 -8.60
CA MET A 13 -30.87 3.64 -8.11
C MET A 13 -29.90 2.84 -9.00
N LEU A 14 -29.98 3.02 -10.33
CA LEU A 14 -29.07 2.38 -11.26
C LEU A 14 -27.64 2.92 -11.10
N HIS A 15 -27.49 4.24 -10.95
CA HIS A 15 -26.19 4.87 -10.77
C HIS A 15 -25.57 4.52 -9.41
N SER A 16 -26.35 4.52 -8.32
CA SER A 16 -25.87 4.15 -6.99
C SER A 16 -25.48 2.66 -6.93
N ALA A 17 -26.22 1.77 -7.59
CA ALA A 17 -25.85 0.36 -7.71
C ALA A 17 -24.54 0.19 -8.50
N LEU A 18 -24.35 0.93 -9.60
CA LEU A 18 -23.10 0.90 -10.37
C LEU A 18 -21.91 1.43 -9.58
N VAL A 19 -22.08 2.55 -8.87
CA VAL A 19 -21.04 3.11 -7.99
C VAL A 19 -20.70 2.11 -6.89
N LEU A 20 -21.70 1.50 -6.25
CA LEU A 20 -21.50 0.47 -5.23
C LEU A 20 -20.74 -0.74 -5.78
N ILE A 21 -21.03 -1.19 -7.00
CA ILE A 21 -20.28 -2.27 -7.65
C ILE A 21 -18.82 -1.85 -7.90
N THR A 22 -18.56 -0.59 -8.25
CA THR A 22 -17.18 -0.11 -8.47
C THR A 22 -16.38 0.12 -7.18
N THR A 23 -17.05 0.40 -6.06
CA THR A 23 -16.41 0.66 -4.75
C THR A 23 -16.52 -0.53 -3.78
N ALA A 24 -17.21 -1.60 -4.17
CA ALA A 24 -17.46 -2.79 -3.35
C ALA A 24 -16.19 -3.52 -2.87
N GLU A 25 -15.05 -3.32 -3.53
CA GLU A 25 -13.78 -3.91 -3.14
C GLU A 25 -13.32 -3.46 -1.73
N ASP A 26 -13.69 -2.24 -1.31
CA ASP A 26 -13.26 -1.65 -0.04
C ASP A 26 -14.12 -2.11 1.16
N TYR A 27 -15.29 -2.72 0.90
CA TYR A 27 -16.23 -3.14 1.94
C TYR A 27 -16.11 -4.64 2.27
N LYS A 28 -15.56 -4.95 3.44
CA LYS A 28 -15.39 -6.35 3.91
C LYS A 28 -16.70 -7.11 4.20
N CYS A 29 -17.84 -6.41 4.27
CA CYS A 29 -19.13 -6.98 4.69
C CYS A 29 -20.03 -7.53 3.55
N LEU A 30 -19.55 -7.57 2.31
CA LEU A 30 -20.36 -8.01 1.15
C LEU A 30 -20.38 -9.54 0.97
N PRO A 31 -21.48 -10.11 0.41
CA PRO A 31 -21.62 -11.54 0.18
C PRO A 31 -20.52 -12.08 -0.75
N LEU A 32 -20.04 -13.29 -0.45
CA LEU A 32 -18.88 -13.94 -1.10
C LEU A 32 -18.97 -14.01 -2.64
N VAL A 33 -20.16 -14.23 -3.19
CA VAL A 33 -20.40 -14.29 -4.64
C VAL A 33 -20.15 -12.93 -5.30
N LEU A 34 -20.64 -11.85 -4.67
CA LEU A 34 -20.51 -10.49 -5.18
C LEU A 34 -19.07 -9.98 -5.09
N ARG A 35 -18.35 -10.37 -4.03
CA ARG A 35 -16.91 -10.05 -3.89
C ARG A 35 -16.06 -10.70 -4.97
N LYS A 36 -16.37 -11.96 -5.34
CA LYS A 36 -15.63 -12.69 -6.38
C LYS A 36 -15.83 -12.08 -7.77
N THR A 37 -17.07 -11.71 -8.11
CA THR A 37 -17.37 -11.04 -9.38
C THR A 37 -16.78 -9.62 -9.42
N CYS A 38 -16.87 -8.86 -8.34
CA CYS A 38 -16.27 -7.52 -8.23
C CYS A 38 -14.75 -7.56 -8.36
N CYS A 39 -14.09 -8.55 -7.75
CA CYS A 39 -12.65 -8.76 -7.88
C CYS A 39 -12.25 -9.01 -9.34
N TRP A 40 -12.94 -9.95 -10.01
CA TRP A 40 -12.70 -10.25 -11.43
C TRP A 40 -12.90 -9.03 -12.33
N ILE A 41 -13.97 -8.25 -12.09
CA ILE A 41 -14.26 -7.02 -12.80
C ILE A 41 -13.15 -5.97 -12.58
N ASN A 42 -12.67 -5.82 -11.35
CA ASN A 42 -11.68 -4.80 -11.01
C ASN A 42 -10.26 -5.14 -11.52
N GLU A 43 -9.92 -6.43 -11.52
CA GLU A 43 -8.65 -6.96 -12.00
C GLU A 43 -8.54 -6.89 -13.52
N THR A 44 -9.67 -7.04 -14.23
CA THR A 44 -9.73 -6.91 -15.68
C THR A 44 -9.86 -5.46 -16.13
N TYR A 45 -8.77 -4.88 -16.65
CA TYR A 45 -8.71 -3.48 -17.13
C TYR A 45 -9.86 -3.10 -18.07
N LEU A 46 -10.18 -3.97 -19.05
CA LEU A 46 -11.25 -3.71 -20.01
C LEU A 46 -12.65 -3.72 -19.37
N ALA A 47 -12.96 -4.70 -18.52
CA ALA A 47 -14.29 -4.79 -17.92
C ALA A 47 -14.55 -3.59 -16.99
N ARG A 48 -13.55 -3.22 -16.18
CA ARG A 48 -13.62 -2.04 -15.33
C ARG A 48 -13.91 -0.77 -16.12
N ASN A 49 -13.15 -0.55 -17.21
CA ASN A 49 -13.35 0.64 -18.03
C ASN A 49 -14.72 0.65 -18.72
N VAL A 50 -15.18 -0.50 -19.24
CA VAL A 50 -16.51 -0.62 -19.87
C VAL A 50 -17.63 -0.26 -18.89
N ILE A 51 -17.56 -0.73 -17.65
CA ILE A 51 -18.57 -0.42 -16.62
C ILE A 51 -18.54 1.07 -16.26
N ILE A 52 -17.35 1.65 -16.11
CA ILE A 52 -17.21 3.08 -15.84
C ILE A 52 -17.81 3.91 -17.00
N PHE A 53 -17.48 3.60 -18.25
CA PHE A 53 -18.05 4.27 -19.41
C PHE A 53 -19.58 4.11 -19.49
N ALA A 54 -20.11 2.92 -19.21
CA ALA A 54 -21.55 2.70 -19.16
C ALA A 54 -22.21 3.56 -18.08
N SER A 55 -21.61 3.67 -16.90
CA SER A 55 -22.15 4.48 -15.80
C SER A 55 -22.15 5.99 -16.10
N ILE A 56 -21.09 6.49 -16.77
CA ILE A 56 -21.03 7.89 -17.22
C ILE A 56 -22.06 8.13 -18.33
N LEU A 57 -22.19 7.21 -19.28
CA LEU A 57 -23.18 7.31 -20.36
C LEU A 57 -24.61 7.35 -19.83
N ILE A 58 -24.94 6.48 -18.87
CA ILE A 58 -26.26 6.45 -18.21
C ILE A 58 -26.54 7.78 -17.52
N ASN A 59 -25.57 8.33 -16.79
CA ASN A 59 -25.73 9.61 -16.09
C ASN A 59 -25.98 10.75 -17.09
N PHE A 60 -25.15 10.82 -18.13
CA PHE A 60 -25.29 11.83 -19.17
C PHE A 60 -26.61 11.73 -19.92
N LEU A 61 -27.01 10.54 -20.35
CA LEU A 61 -28.31 10.31 -20.99
C LEU A 61 -29.45 10.70 -20.05
N GLY A 62 -29.34 10.38 -18.76
CA GLY A 62 -30.31 10.80 -17.74
C GLY A 62 -30.47 12.32 -17.69
N ALA A 63 -29.36 13.06 -17.65
CA ALA A 63 -29.38 14.51 -17.64
C ALA A 63 -29.94 15.11 -18.95
N VAL A 64 -29.58 14.56 -20.12
CA VAL A 64 -30.12 15.00 -21.41
C VAL A 64 -31.62 14.72 -21.52
N ILE A 65 -32.08 13.52 -21.14
CA ILE A 65 -33.51 13.18 -21.17
C ILE A 65 -34.29 14.09 -20.23
N ASN A 66 -33.75 14.40 -19.05
CA ASN A 66 -34.38 15.33 -18.12
C ASN A 66 -34.58 16.73 -18.73
N ILE A 67 -33.56 17.22 -19.44
CA ILE A 67 -33.60 18.50 -20.15
C ILE A 67 -34.63 18.46 -21.30
N LEU A 68 -34.66 17.37 -22.09
CA LEU A 68 -35.59 17.21 -23.22
C LEU A 68 -37.05 17.04 -22.80
N TRP A 69 -37.32 16.34 -21.69
CA TRP A 69 -38.68 16.16 -21.17
C TRP A 69 -39.34 17.49 -20.82
N CYS A 70 -38.53 18.44 -20.37
CA CYS A 70 -38.90 19.81 -20.05
C CYS A 70 -39.53 20.56 -21.25
N ASP A 71 -39.13 20.23 -22.48
CA ASP A 71 -39.68 20.82 -23.72
C ASP A 71 -41.00 20.14 -24.15
N PHE A 72 -41.12 18.83 -23.96
CA PHE A 72 -42.31 18.06 -24.32
C PHE A 72 -43.57 18.52 -23.55
N ASP A 73 -43.44 18.89 -22.27
CA ASP A 73 -44.56 19.35 -21.43
C ASP A 73 -45.14 20.70 -21.92
N LYS A 74 -44.30 21.55 -22.54
CA LYS A 74 -44.73 22.81 -23.17
C LYS A 74 -45.56 22.57 -24.45
N SER A 75 -45.15 21.63 -25.29
CA SER A 75 -45.83 21.28 -26.55
C SER A 75 -47.26 20.77 -26.32
N THR A 76 -47.46 19.96 -25.27
CA THR A 76 -48.79 19.44 -24.89
C THR A 76 -49.71 20.49 -24.26
N THR A 77 -49.16 21.45 -23.51
CA THR A 77 -49.95 22.49 -22.82
C THR A 77 -50.42 23.58 -23.79
N PHE A 78 -49.61 23.95 -24.80
CA PHE A 78 -49.98 24.98 -25.78
C PHE A 78 -51.11 24.59 -26.74
N ARG A 79 -51.42 23.29 -26.86
CA ARG A 79 -52.42 22.81 -27.81
C ARG A 79 -53.87 22.86 -27.28
N ASN A 80 -54.06 23.06 -25.97
CA ASN A 80 -55.36 22.88 -25.30
C ASN A 80 -55.78 24.03 -24.35
N GLN A 81 -55.25 25.25 -24.48
CA GLN A 81 -55.68 26.35 -23.61
C GLN A 81 -56.10 27.61 -24.37
N THR A 82 -57.41 27.87 -24.35
CA THR A 82 -57.99 29.21 -24.45
C THR A 82 -57.54 30.01 -23.23
N PHE A 83 -56.94 31.18 -23.48
CA PHE A 83 -56.36 32.08 -22.47
C PHE A 83 -57.35 32.40 -21.34
N ASN A 84 -57.13 31.85 -20.14
CA ASN A 84 -57.69 32.37 -18.89
C ASN A 84 -56.54 32.57 -17.91
N ALA A 85 -56.19 33.84 -17.70
CA ALA A 85 -55.08 34.28 -16.86
C ALA A 85 -55.47 34.23 -15.38
N SER A 86 -55.30 33.07 -14.74
CA SER A 86 -55.07 32.98 -13.30
C SER A 86 -54.77 31.53 -12.91
N ALA A 87 -53.59 31.31 -12.32
CA ALA A 87 -53.05 30.04 -11.80
C ALA A 87 -52.28 29.14 -12.79
N SER A 88 -51.18 29.66 -13.36
CA SER A 88 -50.06 28.79 -13.75
C SER A 88 -49.00 28.84 -12.64
N ILE A 89 -48.82 27.73 -11.92
CA ILE A 89 -47.65 27.51 -11.05
C ILE A 89 -46.41 27.64 -11.96
N PRO A 90 -45.37 28.42 -11.60
CA PRO A 90 -44.19 28.52 -12.43
C PRO A 90 -43.50 27.15 -12.47
N ASP A 91 -43.58 26.47 -13.61
CA ASP A 91 -42.82 25.25 -13.84
C ASP A 91 -41.32 25.56 -13.79
N ILE A 92 -40.58 24.73 -13.05
CA ILE A 92 -39.12 24.80 -12.86
C ILE A 92 -38.36 24.92 -14.20
N CYS A 93 -38.98 24.45 -15.27
CA CYS A 93 -38.51 24.51 -16.65
C CYS A 93 -38.38 25.92 -17.26
N PHE A 94 -38.86 26.97 -16.59
CA PHE A 94 -38.72 28.35 -17.05
C PHE A 94 -37.36 28.96 -16.69
N TYR A 95 -36.66 28.41 -15.70
CA TYR A 95 -35.41 28.97 -15.19
C TYR A 95 -34.19 28.38 -15.92
N PRO A 96 -33.38 29.20 -16.63
CA PRO A 96 -32.17 28.74 -17.32
C PRO A 96 -31.16 28.06 -16.39
N GLU A 97 -31.12 28.48 -15.12
CA GLU A 97 -30.24 27.94 -14.08
C GLU A 97 -30.41 26.43 -13.88
N TYR A 98 -31.62 25.90 -14.04
CA TYR A 98 -31.90 24.46 -13.90
C TYR A 98 -31.11 23.62 -14.92
N PHE A 99 -30.99 24.10 -16.15
CA PHE A 99 -30.23 23.41 -17.21
C PHE A 99 -28.72 23.42 -16.91
N VAL A 100 -28.23 24.51 -16.32
CA VAL A 100 -26.82 24.64 -15.93
C VAL A 100 -26.50 23.71 -14.76
N PHE A 101 -27.36 23.68 -13.73
CA PHE A 101 -27.17 22.80 -12.58
C PHE A 101 -27.22 21.32 -12.96
N THR A 102 -28.14 20.92 -13.85
CA THR A 102 -28.23 19.52 -14.31
C THR A 102 -26.97 19.08 -15.08
N GLY A 103 -26.40 19.95 -15.92
CA GLY A 103 -25.11 19.69 -16.57
C GLY A 103 -23.93 19.64 -15.59
N ILE A 104 -23.87 20.55 -14.62
CA ILE A 104 -22.84 20.53 -13.56
C ILE A 104 -22.91 19.24 -12.75
N LEU A 105 -24.10 18.80 -12.34
CA LEU A 105 -24.28 17.56 -11.60
C LEU A 105 -23.77 16.35 -12.40
N ALA A 106 -24.05 16.28 -13.70
CA ALA A 106 -23.52 15.23 -14.57
C ALA A 106 -21.98 15.26 -14.63
N MET A 107 -21.36 16.44 -14.73
CA MET A 107 -19.90 16.56 -14.70
C MET A 107 -19.28 16.20 -13.34
N VAL A 108 -19.90 16.62 -12.23
CA VAL A 108 -19.42 16.33 -10.87
C VAL A 108 -19.49 14.84 -10.58
N THR A 109 -20.52 14.13 -11.05
CA THR A 109 -20.60 12.68 -10.87
C THR A 109 -19.45 11.94 -11.59
N CYS A 110 -18.91 12.50 -12.67
CA CYS A 110 -17.72 11.97 -13.32
C CYS A 110 -16.46 12.10 -12.43
N ALA A 111 -16.45 13.00 -11.44
CA ALA A 111 -15.34 13.15 -10.50
C ALA A 111 -15.13 11.90 -9.63
N VAL A 112 -16.21 11.18 -9.30
CA VAL A 112 -16.22 10.00 -8.41
C VAL A 112 -15.46 8.81 -9.00
N PHE A 113 -15.31 8.74 -10.32
CA PHE A 113 -14.54 7.67 -10.96
C PHE A 113 -13.04 7.95 -10.84
N LEU A 114 -12.47 7.54 -9.71
CA LEU A 114 -11.05 7.76 -9.35
C LEU A 114 -10.07 6.93 -10.18
N ARG A 115 -10.54 5.79 -10.74
CA ARG A 115 -9.69 4.79 -11.42
C ARG A 115 -9.65 4.91 -12.95
N LEU A 116 -10.30 5.93 -13.53
CA LEU A 116 -10.29 6.20 -14.96
C LEU A 116 -9.06 7.03 -15.35
N ASN A 117 -8.45 6.72 -16.50
CA ASN A 117 -7.34 7.51 -17.05
C ASN A 117 -7.76 8.98 -17.25
N SER A 118 -6.95 9.95 -16.80
CA SER A 118 -7.23 11.38 -16.90
C SER A 118 -7.50 11.84 -18.33
N VAL A 119 -6.81 11.26 -19.32
CA VAL A 119 -7.02 11.57 -20.75
C VAL A 119 -8.40 11.12 -21.23
N LEU A 120 -8.83 9.91 -20.85
CA LEU A 120 -10.16 9.40 -21.19
C LEU A 120 -11.26 10.20 -20.49
N LYS A 121 -11.03 10.57 -19.22
CA LYS A 121 -11.93 11.42 -18.45
C LYS A 121 -12.09 12.80 -19.08
N LEU A 122 -10.99 13.41 -19.53
CA LEU A 122 -11.01 14.68 -20.25
C LEU A 122 -11.79 14.58 -21.56
N ALA A 123 -11.54 13.54 -22.37
CA ALA A 123 -12.26 13.34 -23.63
C ALA A 123 -13.77 13.23 -23.40
N VAL A 124 -14.19 12.49 -22.37
CA VAL A 124 -15.61 12.37 -21.99
C VAL A 124 -16.19 13.71 -21.53
N LEU A 125 -15.49 14.44 -20.66
CA LEU A 125 -15.94 15.77 -20.20
C LEU A 125 -16.07 16.78 -21.35
N LEU A 126 -15.15 16.74 -22.33
CA LEU A 126 -15.22 17.57 -23.54
C LEU A 126 -16.42 17.18 -24.43
N ILE A 127 -16.72 15.89 -24.57
CA ILE A 127 -17.93 15.45 -25.28
C ILE A 127 -19.19 15.93 -24.54
N MET A 128 -19.22 15.85 -23.21
CA MET A 128 -20.39 16.30 -22.44
C MET A 128 -20.62 17.81 -22.59
N ILE A 129 -19.57 18.64 -22.44
CA ILE A 129 -19.73 20.09 -22.57
C ILE A 129 -20.11 20.49 -23.99
N THR A 130 -19.55 19.87 -25.02
CA THR A 130 -19.91 20.18 -26.42
C THR A 130 -21.37 19.86 -26.70
N ILE A 131 -21.89 18.73 -26.20
CA ILE A 131 -23.31 18.40 -26.36
C ILE A 131 -24.19 19.39 -25.56
N TYR A 132 -23.83 19.74 -24.33
CA TYR A 132 -24.58 20.73 -23.55
C TYR A 132 -24.58 22.11 -24.23
N SER A 133 -23.44 22.57 -24.74
CA SER A 133 -23.35 23.83 -25.49
C SER A 133 -24.21 23.77 -26.76
N LEU A 134 -24.20 22.66 -27.51
CA LEU A 134 -25.05 22.50 -28.69
C LEU A 134 -26.55 22.50 -28.34
N LEU A 135 -26.95 21.83 -27.26
CA LEU A 135 -28.33 21.84 -26.77
C LEU A 135 -28.76 23.27 -26.41
N THR A 136 -27.91 24.02 -25.71
CA THR A 136 -28.16 25.42 -25.35
C THR A 136 -28.29 26.33 -26.58
N GLU A 137 -27.42 26.15 -27.58
CA GLU A 137 -27.35 26.97 -28.81
C GLU A 137 -28.43 26.66 -29.85
N THR A 138 -29.01 25.46 -29.84
CA THR A 138 -29.98 25.06 -30.87
C THR A 138 -31.41 25.04 -30.32
N ILE A 139 -31.61 24.36 -29.20
CA ILE A 139 -32.95 24.07 -28.67
C ILE A 139 -33.43 25.19 -27.73
N TYR A 140 -32.53 25.71 -26.89
CA TYR A 140 -32.93 26.58 -25.77
C TYR A 140 -32.64 28.08 -25.98
N THR A 141 -32.12 28.50 -27.14
CA THR A 141 -31.85 29.91 -27.44
C THR A 141 -33.06 30.81 -27.22
N SER A 142 -34.24 30.37 -27.67
CA SER A 142 -35.49 31.11 -27.50
C SER A 142 -35.90 31.32 -26.04
N LEU A 143 -35.51 30.39 -25.15
CA LEU A 143 -35.78 30.46 -23.72
C LEU A 143 -34.81 31.42 -23.02
N PHE A 144 -33.52 31.33 -23.35
CA PHE A 144 -32.51 32.24 -22.82
C PHE A 144 -32.77 33.70 -23.23
N VAL A 145 -33.11 33.97 -24.50
CA VAL A 145 -33.44 35.32 -24.98
C VAL A 145 -34.68 35.88 -24.28
N ARG A 146 -35.70 35.04 -24.05
CA ARG A 146 -36.92 35.46 -23.36
C ARG A 146 -36.66 35.77 -21.88
N TYR A 147 -35.85 34.96 -21.21
CA TYR A 147 -35.45 35.20 -19.83
C TYR A 147 -34.64 36.51 -19.70
N ASP A 148 -33.69 36.73 -20.60
CA ASP A 148 -32.90 37.96 -20.68
C ASP A 148 -33.80 39.19 -20.89
N SER A 149 -34.77 39.12 -21.82
CA SER A 149 -35.70 40.22 -22.09
C SER A 149 -36.61 40.59 -20.91
N PHE A 150 -36.89 39.63 -20.01
CA PHE A 150 -37.80 39.83 -18.88
C PHE A 150 -37.07 40.30 -17.61
N HIS A 151 -35.82 39.86 -17.42
CA HIS A 151 -35.05 40.12 -16.20
C HIS A 151 -33.92 41.13 -16.38
N HIS A 152 -33.33 41.24 -17.57
CA HIS A 152 -32.23 42.17 -17.84
C HIS A 152 -32.77 43.43 -18.53
N ASN A 153 -32.85 44.53 -17.79
CA ASN A 153 -32.96 45.85 -18.39
C ASN A 153 -31.62 46.14 -19.09
N ALA A 154 -31.66 46.36 -20.41
CA ALA A 154 -30.54 46.38 -21.35
C ALA A 154 -29.32 47.29 -21.04
N ASP A 155 -29.33 48.03 -19.92
CA ASP A 155 -28.34 49.06 -19.59
C ASP A 155 -27.31 48.65 -18.51
N LYS A 156 -27.40 47.48 -17.86
CA LYS A 156 -26.55 47.19 -16.68
C LYS A 156 -25.66 45.94 -16.70
N ASP A 157 -25.87 44.98 -17.60
CA ASP A 157 -25.12 43.72 -17.56
C ASP A 157 -24.27 43.50 -18.82
N PHE A 158 -22.97 43.32 -18.62
CA PHE A 158 -21.97 43.18 -19.68
C PHE A 158 -21.97 41.78 -20.35
N LEU A 159 -22.54 40.77 -19.68
CA LEU A 159 -22.69 39.40 -20.19
C LEU A 159 -24.15 38.96 -20.08
N GLY A 160 -24.71 38.48 -21.19
CA GLY A 160 -26.04 37.85 -21.17
C GLY A 160 -26.05 36.53 -20.42
N THR A 161 -27.23 36.11 -19.94
CA THR A 161 -27.43 34.90 -19.13
C THR A 161 -26.90 33.61 -19.77
N LYS A 162 -26.85 33.57 -21.12
CA LYS A 162 -26.27 32.47 -21.89
C LYS A 162 -24.75 32.39 -21.71
N GLU A 163 -24.04 33.51 -21.87
CA GLU A 163 -22.58 33.55 -21.75
C GLU A 163 -22.12 33.23 -20.33
N THR A 164 -22.85 33.74 -19.32
CA THR A 164 -22.56 33.42 -17.91
C THR A 164 -22.74 31.92 -17.62
N SER A 165 -23.75 31.27 -18.20
CA SER A 165 -23.95 29.82 -18.06
C SER A 165 -22.85 28.96 -18.69
N LEU A 166 -22.39 29.34 -19.90
CA LEU A 166 -21.31 28.64 -20.59
C LEU A 166 -19.98 28.81 -19.85
N LEU A 167 -19.70 30.01 -19.34
CA LEU A 167 -18.53 30.26 -18.49
C LEU A 167 -18.57 29.42 -17.22
N LEU A 168 -19.73 29.32 -16.55
CA LEU A 168 -19.86 28.51 -15.33
C LEU A 168 -19.60 27.02 -15.63
N MET A 169 -20.16 26.49 -16.72
CA MET A 169 -19.91 25.11 -17.17
C MET A 169 -18.43 24.86 -17.46
N GLY A 170 -17.75 25.81 -18.13
CA GLY A 170 -16.32 25.75 -18.40
C GLY A 170 -15.46 25.76 -17.14
N MET A 171 -15.81 26.58 -16.16
CA MET A 171 -15.13 26.63 -14.86
C MET A 171 -15.23 25.29 -14.11
N PHE A 172 -16.41 24.66 -14.09
CA PHE A 172 -16.59 23.34 -13.48
C PHE A 172 -15.86 22.24 -14.24
N LEU A 173 -15.78 22.31 -15.57
CA LEU A 173 -14.96 21.37 -16.36
C LEU A 173 -13.49 21.43 -15.96
N LEU A 174 -12.93 22.65 -15.87
CA LEU A 174 -11.56 22.82 -15.41
C LEU A 174 -11.37 22.29 -13.99
N ALA A 175 -12.29 22.59 -13.07
CA ALA A 175 -12.23 22.09 -11.69
C ALA A 175 -12.22 20.54 -11.63
N VAL A 176 -13.12 19.87 -12.35
CA VAL A 176 -13.17 18.39 -12.39
C VAL A 176 -11.93 17.80 -13.07
N PHE A 177 -11.40 18.47 -14.10
CA PHE A 177 -10.16 18.08 -14.75
C PHE A 177 -8.94 18.19 -13.82
N TYR A 178 -8.78 19.33 -13.13
CA TYR A 178 -7.71 19.53 -12.14
C TYR A 178 -7.81 18.51 -11.01
N HIS A 179 -9.01 18.27 -10.48
CA HIS A 179 -9.23 17.24 -9.48
C HIS A 179 -8.83 15.84 -9.99
N GLY A 180 -9.18 15.51 -11.25
CA GLY A 180 -8.76 14.27 -11.89
C GLY A 180 -7.25 14.11 -11.99
N GLN A 181 -6.55 15.18 -12.39
CA GLN A 181 -5.08 15.21 -12.45
C GLN A 181 -4.47 15.05 -11.06
N GLN A 182 -4.96 15.82 -10.07
CA GLN A 182 -4.45 15.77 -8.70
C GLN A 182 -4.54 14.35 -8.11
N LEU A 183 -5.63 13.63 -8.38
CA LEU A 183 -5.78 12.24 -7.97
C LEU A 183 -4.76 11.33 -8.63
N GLU A 184 -4.51 11.47 -9.94
CA GLU A 184 -3.51 10.67 -10.65
C GLU A 184 -2.09 10.93 -10.11
N TYR A 185 -1.75 12.21 -9.88
CA TYR A 185 -0.47 12.59 -9.26
C TYR A 185 -0.31 11.99 -7.86
N THR A 186 -1.36 12.10 -7.03
CA THR A 186 -1.35 11.56 -5.66
C THR A 186 -1.19 10.04 -5.67
N ALA A 187 -1.88 9.33 -6.57
CA ALA A 187 -1.79 7.89 -6.70
C ALA A 187 -0.39 7.42 -7.15
N ARG A 188 0.24 8.13 -8.09
CA ARG A 188 1.62 7.83 -8.53
C ARG A 188 2.63 8.07 -7.41
N LEU A 189 2.44 9.14 -6.64
CA LEU A 189 3.30 9.48 -5.52
C LEU A 189 3.16 8.44 -4.39
N ASP A 190 1.93 8.03 -4.07
CA ASP A 190 1.66 6.96 -3.09
C ASP A 190 2.30 5.64 -3.52
N PHE A 191 2.23 5.28 -4.80
CA PHE A 191 2.94 4.11 -5.32
C PHE A 191 4.45 4.22 -5.13
N LEU A 192 5.05 5.36 -5.48
CA LEU A 192 6.48 5.58 -5.32
C LEU A 192 6.90 5.50 -3.85
N TRP A 193 6.16 6.13 -2.93
CA TRP A 193 6.42 6.05 -1.50
C TRP A 193 6.30 4.63 -0.95
N ARG A 194 5.32 3.84 -1.42
CA ARG A 194 5.22 2.42 -1.03
C ARG A 194 6.41 1.60 -1.50
N VAL A 195 6.92 1.87 -2.71
CA VAL A 195 8.11 1.20 -3.23
C VAL A 195 9.33 1.58 -2.40
N GLN A 196 9.54 2.87 -2.13
CA GLN A 196 10.66 3.35 -1.32
C GLN A 196 10.62 2.78 0.10
N ALA A 197 9.45 2.82 0.77
CA ALA A 197 9.30 2.25 2.11
C ALA A 197 9.58 0.74 2.13
N LYS A 198 9.23 0.02 1.06
CA LYS A 198 9.53 -1.40 0.94
C LYS A 198 11.03 -1.67 0.81
N GLU A 199 11.73 -0.83 0.05
CA GLU A 199 13.18 -0.91 -0.10
C GLU A 199 13.89 -0.64 1.23
N GLU A 200 13.53 0.45 1.92
CA GLU A 200 14.10 0.79 3.24
C GLU A 200 13.86 -0.33 4.26
N ILE A 201 12.67 -0.95 4.27
CA ILE A 201 12.38 -2.11 5.12
C ILE A 201 13.26 -3.31 4.74
N ASN A 202 13.55 -3.53 3.46
CA ASN A 202 14.40 -4.63 3.01
C ASN A 202 15.86 -4.40 3.42
N GLU A 203 16.40 -3.21 3.15
CA GLU A 203 17.75 -2.82 3.56
C GLU A 203 17.94 -2.92 5.08
N MET A 204 16.96 -2.47 5.87
CA MET A 204 16.98 -2.61 7.33
C MET A 204 17.04 -4.08 7.78
N LYS A 205 16.34 -4.98 7.07
CA LYS A 205 16.39 -6.42 7.38
C LYS A 205 17.74 -7.03 7.05
N GLU A 206 18.29 -6.72 5.89
CA GLU A 206 19.61 -7.20 5.48
C GLU A 206 20.70 -6.71 6.43
N LEU A 207 20.67 -5.43 6.81
CA LEU A 207 21.62 -4.87 7.78
C LEU A 207 21.48 -5.54 9.15
N ARG A 208 20.25 -5.81 9.59
CA ARG A 208 19.99 -6.51 10.85
C ARG A 208 20.52 -7.93 10.82
N GLU A 209 20.26 -8.68 9.76
CA GLU A 209 20.75 -10.05 9.59
C GLU A 209 22.28 -10.09 9.56
N HIS A 210 22.90 -9.15 8.83
CA HIS A 210 24.35 -9.01 8.80
C HIS A 210 24.94 -8.72 10.19
N ASN A 211 24.32 -7.82 10.96
CA ASN A 211 24.73 -7.51 12.33
C ASN A 211 24.56 -8.71 13.27
N GLU A 212 23.41 -9.40 13.20
CA GLU A 212 23.16 -10.61 13.99
C GLU A 212 24.18 -11.72 13.68
N ASN A 213 24.53 -11.93 12.41
CA ASN A 213 25.57 -12.89 12.02
C ASN A 213 26.96 -12.48 12.51
N MET A 214 27.30 -11.19 12.41
CA MET A 214 28.58 -10.68 12.94
C MET A 214 28.66 -10.86 14.47
N LEU A 215 27.58 -10.58 15.20
CA LEU A 215 27.53 -10.77 16.66
C LEU A 215 27.68 -12.24 17.05
N ARG A 216 27.02 -13.16 16.33
CA ARG A 216 27.15 -14.61 16.54
C ARG A 216 28.55 -15.15 16.25
N ASN A 217 29.34 -14.46 15.43
CA ASN A 217 30.74 -14.82 15.17
C ASN A 217 31.70 -14.36 16.28
N ILE A 218 31.32 -13.36 17.08
CA ILE A 218 32.17 -12.80 18.15
C ILE A 218 31.77 -13.34 19.52
N LEU A 219 30.47 -13.53 19.74
CA LEU A 219 29.90 -13.92 21.02
C LEU A 219 29.24 -15.29 20.94
N PRO A 220 29.29 -16.10 22.01
CA PRO A 220 28.47 -17.29 22.14
C PRO A 220 26.99 -17.03 21.90
N SER A 221 26.28 -18.02 21.38
CA SER A 221 24.87 -17.89 20.95
C SER A 221 23.93 -17.37 22.05
N HIS A 222 24.13 -17.83 23.29
CA HIS A 222 23.34 -17.42 24.46
C HIS A 222 23.64 -15.96 24.88
N VAL A 223 24.89 -15.53 24.78
CA VAL A 223 25.32 -14.16 25.07
C VAL A 223 24.86 -13.20 23.98
N ALA A 224 25.00 -13.58 22.71
CA ALA A 224 24.54 -12.78 21.57
C ALA A 224 23.04 -12.47 21.69
N ARG A 225 22.21 -13.44 22.13
CA ARG A 225 20.77 -13.23 22.36
C ARG A 225 20.51 -12.15 23.42
N HIS A 226 21.27 -12.15 24.51
CA HIS A 226 21.17 -11.12 25.55
C HIS A 226 21.51 -9.71 25.05
N PHE A 227 22.45 -9.58 24.10
CA PHE A 227 22.80 -8.27 23.51
C PHE A 227 21.88 -7.85 22.35
N LEU A 228 21.06 -8.75 21.81
CA LEU A 228 20.09 -8.46 20.75
C LEU A 228 18.70 -8.06 21.29
N GLU A 229 18.48 -8.09 22.60
CA GLU A 229 17.23 -7.65 23.23
C GLU A 229 17.09 -6.12 23.20
N LYS A 230 15.89 -5.64 22.85
CA LYS A 230 15.66 -4.25 22.39
C LYS A 230 15.65 -3.18 23.49
N ASP A 231 15.54 -3.57 24.76
CA ASP A 231 15.29 -2.66 25.90
C ASP A 231 16.47 -2.59 26.89
N ARG A 232 17.71 -2.79 26.43
CA ARG A 232 18.88 -2.77 27.33
C ARG A 232 19.66 -1.45 27.30
N ASP A 233 20.28 -1.15 28.43
CA ASP A 233 21.29 -0.10 28.54
C ASP A 233 22.62 -0.61 27.94
N ASN A 234 23.23 0.20 27.07
CA ASN A 234 24.43 -0.19 26.31
C ASN A 234 25.69 -0.24 27.20
N GLU A 235 25.63 0.32 28.41
CA GLU A 235 26.77 0.37 29.34
C GLU A 235 26.82 -0.80 30.34
N GLU A 236 25.79 -1.64 30.40
CA GLU A 236 25.75 -2.75 31.37
C GLU A 236 26.65 -3.93 30.95
N LEU A 237 27.56 -4.35 31.84
CA LEU A 237 28.42 -5.50 31.60
C LEU A 237 27.63 -6.80 31.78
N TYR A 238 27.80 -7.77 30.88
CA TYR A 238 27.19 -9.09 31.03
C TYR A 238 28.05 -9.98 31.94
N SER A 239 27.45 -10.56 32.97
CA SER A 239 28.08 -11.54 33.87
C SER A 239 27.09 -12.61 34.31
N GLN A 240 27.50 -13.88 34.23
CA GLN A 240 26.70 -15.02 34.67
C GLN A 240 27.58 -16.03 35.42
N SER A 241 27.06 -16.58 36.53
CA SER A 241 27.70 -17.67 37.28
C SER A 241 27.25 -19.03 36.79
N TYR A 242 28.17 -19.99 36.74
CA TYR A 242 27.92 -21.38 36.33
C TYR A 242 28.38 -22.35 37.42
N ASP A 243 27.55 -23.34 37.77
CA ASP A 243 27.83 -24.29 38.85
C ASP A 243 28.81 -25.40 38.43
N ALA A 244 28.75 -25.83 37.17
CA ALA A 244 29.60 -26.88 36.62
C ALA A 244 29.98 -26.56 35.16
N VAL A 245 31.29 -26.47 34.90
CA VAL A 245 31.87 -26.22 33.57
C VAL A 245 33.09 -27.11 33.35
N GLY A 246 33.31 -27.55 32.12
CA GLY A 246 34.51 -28.26 31.70
C GLY A 246 35.41 -27.36 30.86
N VAL A 247 36.69 -27.26 31.18
CA VAL A 247 37.65 -26.43 30.43
C VAL A 247 38.76 -27.31 29.86
N MET A 248 39.06 -27.14 28.57
CA MET A 248 40.13 -27.84 27.86
C MET A 248 41.20 -26.87 27.38
N PHE A 249 42.46 -27.26 27.57
CA PHE A 249 43.62 -26.62 26.96
C PHE A 249 44.35 -27.65 26.11
N ALA A 250 44.58 -27.32 24.84
CA ALA A 250 45.42 -28.11 23.93
C ALA A 250 46.52 -27.21 23.38
N SER A 251 47.78 -27.58 23.57
CA SER A 251 48.92 -26.78 23.13
C SER A 251 49.90 -27.63 22.33
N ILE A 252 50.44 -27.06 21.25
CA ILE A 252 51.49 -27.70 20.46
C ILE A 252 52.84 -27.42 21.15
N PRO A 253 53.50 -28.44 21.72
CA PRO A 253 54.78 -28.24 22.41
C PRO A 253 55.89 -27.87 21.41
N GLY A 254 56.79 -26.99 21.82
CA GLY A 254 57.96 -26.60 21.01
C GLY A 254 57.66 -25.71 19.80
N PHE A 255 56.42 -25.26 19.62
CA PHE A 255 56.04 -24.43 18.47
C PHE A 255 56.76 -23.06 18.45
N ALA A 256 56.98 -22.44 19.62
CA ALA A 256 57.67 -21.16 19.71
C ALA A 256 59.14 -21.25 19.22
N ASP A 257 59.85 -22.31 19.60
CA ASP A 257 61.23 -22.55 19.17
C ASP A 257 61.28 -22.83 17.67
N PHE A 258 60.35 -23.66 17.17
CA PHE A 258 60.21 -23.95 15.74
C PHE A 258 59.90 -22.70 14.91
N TYR A 259 59.01 -21.84 15.40
CA TYR A 259 58.68 -20.57 14.76
C TYR A 259 59.91 -19.66 14.64
N SER A 260 60.65 -19.45 15.74
CA SER A 260 61.82 -18.55 15.75
C SER A 260 62.94 -19.00 14.79
N GLN A 261 63.21 -20.30 14.72
CA GLN A 261 64.21 -20.86 13.79
C GLN A 261 63.78 -20.70 12.32
N THR A 262 62.49 -20.83 12.05
CA THR A 262 61.92 -20.78 10.71
C THR A 262 61.75 -19.33 10.23
N GLU A 263 61.49 -18.40 11.14
CA GLU A 263 61.51 -16.95 10.89
C GLU A 263 62.90 -16.48 10.48
N MET A 264 63.96 -16.96 11.15
CA MET A 264 65.37 -16.71 10.74
C MET A 264 65.68 -17.19 9.32
N ASN A 265 64.93 -18.17 8.80
CA ASN A 265 65.07 -18.72 7.45
C ASN A 265 64.07 -18.11 6.43
N ASN A 266 63.40 -17.00 6.74
CA ASN A 266 62.35 -16.37 5.92
C ASN A 266 61.13 -17.26 5.62
N GLN A 267 60.89 -18.29 6.44
CA GLN A 267 59.80 -19.26 6.27
C GLN A 267 58.73 -19.15 7.37
N GLY A 268 58.79 -18.15 8.25
CA GLY A 268 57.86 -17.99 9.37
C GLY A 268 56.38 -17.96 8.96
N VAL A 269 56.08 -17.47 7.75
CA VAL A 269 54.72 -17.45 7.18
C VAL A 269 54.16 -18.86 6.94
N GLU A 270 54.99 -19.82 6.50
CA GLU A 270 54.54 -21.21 6.30
C GLU A 270 54.24 -21.90 7.63
N CYS A 271 54.98 -21.57 8.68
CA CYS A 271 54.71 -22.05 10.04
C CYS A 271 53.34 -21.56 10.57
N LEU A 272 53.02 -20.29 10.31
CA LEU A 272 51.69 -19.74 10.64
C LEU A 272 50.58 -20.34 9.76
N ARG A 273 50.86 -20.65 8.49
CA ARG A 273 49.91 -21.31 7.59
C ARG A 273 49.53 -22.70 8.12
N LEU A 274 50.52 -23.49 8.53
CA LEU A 274 50.31 -24.79 9.16
C LEU A 274 49.50 -24.67 10.46
N LEU A 275 49.82 -23.69 11.31
CA LEU A 275 49.06 -23.48 12.54
C LEU A 275 47.59 -23.13 12.26
N ASN A 276 47.34 -22.27 11.27
CA ASN A 276 45.98 -21.90 10.88
C ASN A 276 45.20 -23.08 10.29
N GLU A 277 45.86 -23.98 9.57
CA GLU A 277 45.27 -25.23 9.07
C GLU A 277 44.85 -26.15 10.23
N ILE A 278 45.73 -26.35 11.21
CA ILE A 278 45.40 -27.14 12.42
C ILE A 278 44.24 -26.51 13.21
N ILE A 279 44.21 -25.18 13.36
CA ILE A 279 43.11 -24.48 14.04
C ILE A 279 41.81 -24.61 13.26
N ALA A 280 41.86 -24.52 11.93
CA ALA A 280 40.69 -24.68 11.08
C ALA A 280 40.10 -26.10 11.19
N ASP A 281 40.94 -27.13 11.26
CA ASP A 281 40.49 -28.52 11.46
C ASP A 281 39.77 -28.69 12.82
N PHE A 282 40.27 -28.04 13.89
CA PHE A 282 39.57 -28.03 15.18
C PHE A 282 38.25 -27.26 15.13
N ASP A 283 38.20 -26.14 14.40
CA ASP A 283 36.97 -25.34 14.23
C ASP A 283 35.93 -26.12 13.42
N GLU A 284 36.33 -26.88 12.40
CA GLU A 284 35.44 -27.75 11.63
C GLU A 284 34.86 -28.88 12.49
N LEU A 285 35.68 -29.52 13.32
CA LEU A 285 35.23 -30.54 14.27
C LEU A 285 34.16 -29.99 15.24
N LEU A 286 34.30 -28.76 15.72
CA LEU A 286 33.29 -28.13 16.57
C LEU A 286 31.96 -27.86 15.85
N GLY A 287 31.96 -27.83 14.52
CA GLY A 287 30.75 -27.72 13.71
C GLY A 287 29.89 -28.99 13.67
N GLU A 288 30.43 -30.15 14.06
CA GLU A 288 29.67 -31.40 14.09
C GLU A 288 28.58 -31.40 15.17
N GLU A 289 27.43 -32.03 14.89
CA GLU A 289 26.29 -32.07 15.84
C GLU A 289 26.65 -32.61 17.23
N ARG A 290 27.60 -33.55 17.30
CA ARG A 290 28.07 -34.17 18.55
C ARG A 290 28.87 -33.23 19.45
N PHE A 291 29.40 -32.13 18.91
CA PHE A 291 30.25 -31.17 19.62
C PHE A 291 29.59 -29.78 19.76
N GLN A 292 28.30 -29.64 19.44
CA GLN A 292 27.55 -28.37 19.57
C GLN A 292 27.55 -27.77 21.00
N ASP A 293 27.87 -28.58 22.02
CA ASP A 293 27.93 -28.16 23.42
C ASP A 293 29.32 -27.69 23.88
N ILE A 294 30.26 -27.65 22.95
CA ILE A 294 31.64 -27.18 23.18
C ILE A 294 31.80 -25.85 22.46
N GLU A 295 32.12 -24.81 23.21
CA GLU A 295 32.38 -23.47 22.69
C GLU A 295 33.89 -23.17 22.73
N LYS A 296 34.42 -22.70 21.60
CA LYS A 296 35.78 -22.14 21.53
C LYS A 296 35.81 -20.80 22.26
N ILE A 297 36.74 -20.63 23.21
CA ILE A 297 36.92 -19.35 23.90
C ILE A 297 37.89 -18.46 23.12
N LYS A 298 39.09 -18.97 22.85
CA LYS A 298 40.13 -18.26 22.12
C LYS A 298 41.29 -19.18 21.76
N THR A 299 42.15 -18.68 20.88
CA THR A 299 43.49 -19.20 20.64
C THR A 299 44.51 -18.24 21.24
N ILE A 300 45.53 -18.77 21.93
CA ILE A 300 46.65 -17.99 22.46
C ILE A 300 47.94 -18.63 21.94
N GLY A 301 48.53 -18.02 20.91
CA GLY A 301 49.68 -18.61 20.21
C GLY A 301 49.32 -20.00 19.66
N SER A 302 50.09 -21.02 20.04
CA SER A 302 49.85 -22.42 19.67
C SER A 302 48.88 -23.16 20.61
N THR A 303 48.21 -22.45 21.52
CA THR A 303 47.29 -23.04 22.51
C THR A 303 45.83 -22.76 22.16
N TYR A 304 45.05 -23.82 22.02
CA TYR A 304 43.61 -23.80 21.78
C TYR A 304 42.85 -23.97 23.10
N MET A 305 41.87 -23.10 23.36
CA MET A 305 41.05 -23.12 24.57
C MET A 305 39.57 -23.29 24.21
N ALA A 306 38.95 -24.32 24.76
CA ALA A 306 37.53 -24.61 24.60
C ALA A 306 36.87 -24.95 25.94
N VAL A 307 35.58 -24.68 26.04
CA VAL A 307 34.79 -24.87 27.26
C VAL A 307 33.48 -25.57 26.92
N SER A 308 33.01 -26.43 27.82
CA SER A 308 31.69 -27.04 27.76
C SER A 308 30.87 -26.71 29.00
N GLY A 309 29.54 -26.74 28.88
CA GLY A 309 28.61 -26.43 29.97
C GLY A 309 28.24 -24.96 30.10
N LEU A 310 28.49 -24.14 29.06
CA LEU A 310 28.10 -22.73 29.02
C LEU A 310 26.66 -22.49 28.54
N SER A 311 26.02 -23.49 27.93
CA SER A 311 24.65 -23.38 27.42
C SER A 311 23.61 -23.67 28.51
N PRO A 312 22.86 -22.66 29.01
CA PRO A 312 21.92 -22.84 30.12
C PRO A 312 20.71 -23.73 29.76
N GLU A 313 20.26 -23.70 28.49
CA GLU A 313 19.16 -24.54 28.00
C GLU A 313 19.45 -26.05 28.13
N LYS A 314 20.72 -26.46 28.03
CA LYS A 314 21.13 -27.87 28.10
C LYS A 314 21.60 -28.30 29.49
N GLN A 315 22.05 -27.36 30.34
CA GLN A 315 22.24 -27.61 31.77
C GLN A 315 20.92 -28.05 32.43
N LEU A 316 19.79 -27.44 32.06
CA LEU A 316 18.47 -27.83 32.55
C LEU A 316 18.09 -29.27 32.12
N CYS A 317 18.42 -29.66 30.89
CA CYS A 317 18.23 -31.03 30.41
C CYS A 317 19.17 -32.04 31.10
N GLN A 318 20.43 -31.70 31.35
CA GLN A 318 21.37 -32.55 32.08
C GLN A 318 20.97 -32.73 33.55
N LEU A 319 20.49 -31.68 34.20
CA LEU A 319 19.95 -31.78 35.57
C LEU A 319 18.72 -32.70 35.62
N HIS A 320 17.83 -32.62 34.61
CA HIS A 320 16.66 -33.51 34.48
C HIS A 320 17.03 -34.96 34.15
N ALA A 321 18.13 -35.19 33.42
CA ALA A 321 18.63 -36.53 33.13
C ALA A 321 19.33 -37.15 34.36
N LEU A 322 20.07 -36.35 35.13
CA LEU A 322 20.75 -36.78 36.36
C LEU A 322 19.78 -37.10 37.50
N THR A 323 18.59 -36.50 37.54
CA THR A 323 17.54 -36.89 38.50
C THR A 323 16.85 -38.22 38.14
N HIS A 324 17.04 -38.72 36.92
CA HIS A 324 16.39 -39.94 36.41
C HIS A 324 17.33 -41.13 36.20
N GLN A 325 18.64 -41.00 36.42
CA GLN A 325 19.60 -42.07 36.14
C GLN A 325 20.55 -42.27 37.33
N GLU A 326 20.35 -43.34 38.11
CA GLU A 326 21.39 -43.89 38.97
C GLU A 326 22.58 -44.29 38.10
N ILE A 327 23.70 -43.56 38.23
CA ILE A 327 24.93 -43.85 37.49
C ILE A 327 25.75 -44.87 38.30
N PRO A 328 26.16 -46.02 37.72
CA PRO A 328 27.13 -46.89 38.36
C PRO A 328 28.53 -46.27 38.27
N PHE A 329 29.21 -46.19 39.42
CA PHE A 329 30.61 -45.78 39.54
C PHE A 329 31.52 -46.63 38.63
N PHE A 330 32.29 -45.98 37.76
CA PHE A 330 33.49 -46.57 37.17
C PHE A 330 34.71 -45.76 37.60
N THR A 331 35.45 -46.31 38.56
CA THR A 331 36.82 -45.92 38.88
C THR A 331 37.77 -46.70 37.98
N SER A 332 38.58 -45.99 37.19
CA SER A 332 39.73 -46.55 36.48
C SER A 332 41.00 -46.05 37.17
N THR A 333 41.53 -46.83 38.10
CA THR A 333 42.90 -46.66 38.62
C THR A 333 43.89 -47.19 37.60
N VAL A 334 44.81 -46.33 37.17
CA VAL A 334 46.00 -46.72 36.39
C VAL A 334 47.05 -47.29 37.36
N PRO A 335 47.56 -48.51 37.17
CA PRO A 335 48.71 -48.99 37.92
C PRO A 335 50.01 -48.38 37.36
N GLN A 336 50.94 -48.13 38.28
CA GLN A 336 52.24 -47.45 38.09
C GLN A 336 53.08 -47.95 36.93
#